data_AF-A0A0N1HZR4-F1
#
_entry.id   AF-A0A0N1HZR4-F1
#
_cell.length_a   1.000
_cell.length_b   1.000
_cell.length_c   1.000
_cell.angle_alpha   90.00
_cell.angle_beta   90.00
_cell.angle_gamma   90.00
#
_symmetry.space_group_name_H-M   'P 1'
#
loop_
_entity.id
_entity.type
_entity.pdbx_description
1 polymer ?
#
loop_
_entity_poly.entity_id
_entity_poly.type
_entity_poly.pdbx_seq_one_letter_code
_entity_poly.pdbx_strand_id
1 'polypeptide(L)'
;MGVLLNFSVYGLMIIPLAALVKGHRITISSLVKLSLVMATVQLAQSAIATAAPPDMAVAQVFVHGALLPLITVAFCNLVLTDAKALKVMRLHHCGNDDDAGATVATLWCLVNTILFRWFPWYYTMASRGFEPDNLLAGVEAFLTLLTTLAMCRSFASGTAVATVAAVCVHVVGAVVGAVTGLPTAGMALTAALECGAAKFVSPAPRLDKRGD
;
A
#
# COMPACT_ATOMS: atom_id res chain seq x y z
N MET A 1 28.82 -2.19 6.86
CA MET A 1 27.58 -1.38 6.93
C MET A 1 26.66 -1.61 5.73
N GLY A 2 27.12 -1.48 4.47
CA GLY A 2 26.26 -1.63 3.28
C GLY A 2 25.46 -2.93 3.18
N VAL A 3 26.04 -4.08 3.56
CA VAL A 3 25.31 -5.38 3.57
C VAL A 3 24.16 -5.38 4.58
N LEU A 4 24.39 -4.85 5.78
CA LEU A 4 23.39 -4.82 6.86
C LEU A 4 22.20 -3.93 6.49
N LEU A 5 22.48 -2.79 5.85
CA LEU A 5 21.46 -1.87 5.34
C LEU A 5 20.65 -2.43 4.18
N ASN A 6 21.32 -3.05 3.21
CA ASN A 6 20.63 -3.76 2.13
C ASN A 6 19.73 -4.87 2.68
N PHE A 7 20.16 -5.54 3.75
CA PHE A 7 19.35 -6.52 4.47
C PHE A 7 18.16 -5.87 5.20
N SER A 8 18.33 -4.68 5.78
CA SER A 8 17.22 -3.90 6.37
C SER A 8 16.19 -3.47 5.31
N VAL A 9 16.63 -2.98 4.15
CA VAL A 9 15.73 -2.61 3.04
C VAL A 9 14.98 -3.84 2.53
N TYR A 10 15.68 -4.96 2.33
CA TYR A 10 15.05 -6.23 1.99
C TYR A 10 14.04 -6.68 3.05
N GLY A 11 14.41 -6.53 4.33
CA GLY A 11 13.57 -6.88 5.47
C GLY A 11 12.31 -6.03 5.60
N LEU A 12 12.36 -4.76 5.18
CA LEU A 12 11.21 -3.87 5.20
C LEU A 12 10.32 -3.99 3.96
N MET A 13 10.91 -4.34 2.81
CA MET A 13 10.21 -4.37 1.53
C MET A 13 9.69 -5.76 1.15
N ILE A 14 10.53 -6.80 1.25
CA ILE A 14 10.24 -8.13 0.68
C ILE A 14 9.68 -9.09 1.72
N ILE A 15 10.24 -9.11 2.95
CA ILE A 15 9.77 -10.03 4.00
C ILE A 15 8.28 -9.84 4.32
N PRO A 16 7.74 -8.61 4.48
CA PRO A 16 6.33 -8.41 4.78
C PRO A 16 5.42 -8.88 3.63
N LEU A 17 5.81 -8.63 2.38
CA LEU A 17 5.09 -9.12 1.21
C LEU A 17 5.08 -10.66 1.17
N ALA A 18 6.24 -11.29 1.36
CA ALA A 18 6.34 -12.76 1.38
C ALA A 18 5.52 -13.37 2.51
N ALA A 19 5.51 -12.74 3.70
CA ALA A 19 4.71 -13.17 4.83
C ALA A 19 3.21 -13.07 4.55
N LEU A 20 2.75 -11.99 3.90
CA LEU A 20 1.34 -11.82 3.53
C LEU A 20 0.90 -12.79 2.43
N VAL A 21 1.73 -12.99 1.39
CA VAL A 21 1.46 -13.97 0.32
C VAL A 21 1.32 -15.38 0.90
N LYS A 22 2.25 -15.77 1.79
CA LYS A 22 2.20 -17.09 2.43
C LYS A 22 1.06 -17.20 3.44
N GLY A 23 0.83 -16.17 4.25
CA GLY A 23 -0.18 -16.13 5.31
C GLY A 23 -1.60 -16.23 4.78
N HIS A 24 -1.92 -15.48 3.72
CA HIS A 24 -3.25 -15.46 3.09
C HIS A 24 -3.35 -16.41 1.89
N ARG A 25 -2.36 -17.31 1.69
CA ARG A 25 -2.31 -18.29 0.59
C ARG A 25 -2.60 -17.68 -0.80
N ILE A 26 -2.04 -16.49 -1.05
CA ILE A 26 -2.30 -15.73 -2.27
C ILE A 26 -1.73 -16.46 -3.48
N THR A 27 -2.58 -16.82 -4.43
CA THR A 27 -2.17 -17.47 -5.67
C THR A 27 -1.93 -16.43 -6.77
N ILE A 28 -0.70 -15.92 -6.87
CA ILE A 28 -0.36 -14.80 -7.79
C ILE A 28 -0.68 -15.13 -9.25
N SER A 29 -0.52 -16.39 -9.67
CA SER A 29 -0.78 -16.82 -11.05
C SER A 29 -2.24 -16.66 -11.49
N SER A 30 -3.20 -16.70 -10.56
CA SER A 30 -4.61 -16.48 -10.88
C SER A 30 -4.97 -14.99 -10.98
N LEU A 31 -4.11 -14.11 -10.46
CA LEU A 31 -4.33 -12.66 -10.31
C LEU A 31 -3.59 -11.82 -11.36
N VAL A 32 -3.05 -12.44 -12.42
CA VAL A 32 -2.28 -11.76 -13.48
C VAL A 32 -3.04 -10.57 -14.09
N LYS A 33 -4.35 -10.71 -14.28
CA LYS A 33 -5.19 -9.63 -14.81
C LYS A 33 -5.25 -8.45 -13.85
N LEU A 34 -5.42 -8.71 -12.56
CA LEU A 34 -5.44 -7.67 -11.53
C LEU A 34 -4.08 -6.97 -11.44
N SER A 35 -2.97 -7.71 -11.47
CA SER A 35 -1.63 -7.12 -11.44
C SER A 35 -1.35 -6.23 -12.66
N LEU A 36 -1.84 -6.62 -13.84
CA LEU A 36 -1.67 -5.82 -15.06
C LEU A 36 -2.46 -4.50 -14.96
N VAL A 37 -3.69 -4.55 -14.46
CA VAL A 37 -4.49 -3.34 -14.25
C VAL A 37 -3.84 -2.45 -13.19
N MET A 38 -3.40 -3.01 -12.05
CA MET A 38 -2.66 -2.24 -11.03
C MET A 38 -1.41 -1.58 -11.61
N ALA A 39 -0.64 -2.29 -12.44
CA ALA A 39 0.53 -1.74 -13.10
C ALA A 39 0.16 -0.56 -14.00
N THR A 40 -0.91 -0.68 -14.79
CA THR A 40 -1.36 0.44 -15.63
C THR A 40 -1.80 1.66 -14.83
N VAL A 41 -2.50 1.45 -13.69
CA VAL A 41 -2.92 2.55 -12.81
C VAL A 41 -1.70 3.23 -12.20
N GLN A 42 -0.74 2.47 -11.68
CA GLN A 42 0.45 3.03 -11.06
C GLN A 42 1.37 3.73 -12.08
N LEU A 43 1.46 3.23 -13.31
CA LEU A 43 2.16 3.92 -14.40
C LEU A 43 1.46 5.23 -14.78
N ALA A 44 0.13 5.24 -14.85
CA ALA A 44 -0.64 6.46 -15.09
C ALA A 44 -0.46 7.48 -13.95
N GLN A 45 -0.47 7.02 -12.69
CA GLN A 45 -0.17 7.86 -11.52
C GLN A 45 1.24 8.46 -11.59
N SER A 46 2.24 7.66 -11.99
CA SER A 46 3.61 8.13 -12.20
C SER A 46 3.68 9.19 -13.31
N ALA A 47 3.01 8.97 -14.45
CA ALA A 47 2.95 9.95 -15.54
C ALA A 47 2.29 11.27 -15.10
N ILE A 48 1.19 11.21 -14.34
CA ILE A 48 0.52 12.39 -13.77
C ILE A 48 1.46 13.13 -12.80
N ALA A 49 2.17 12.41 -11.93
CA ALA A 49 3.15 13.01 -11.03
C ALA A 49 4.25 13.76 -11.80
N THR A 50 4.77 13.17 -12.88
CA THR A 50 5.81 13.81 -13.71
C THR A 50 5.32 14.99 -14.54
N ALA A 51 4.02 15.03 -14.85
CA ALA A 51 3.42 16.13 -15.60
C ALA A 51 3.15 17.36 -14.71
N ALA A 52 3.14 17.19 -13.38
CA ALA A 52 2.95 18.29 -12.44
C ALA A 52 4.21 19.19 -12.43
N PRO A 53 4.09 20.51 -12.69
CA PRO A 53 5.24 21.40 -12.68
C PRO A 53 5.88 21.44 -11.28
N PRO A 54 7.21 21.24 -11.15
CA PRO A 54 7.88 21.26 -9.84
C PRO A 54 7.81 22.64 -9.17
N ASP A 55 7.70 23.71 -9.97
CA ASP A 55 7.71 25.10 -9.52
C ASP A 55 6.37 25.55 -8.91
N MET A 56 5.31 24.75 -9.09
CA MET A 56 3.98 25.08 -8.60
C MET A 56 3.64 24.27 -7.34
N ALA A 57 4.05 24.78 -6.18
CA ALA A 57 3.82 24.12 -4.89
C ALA A 57 2.34 23.73 -4.66
N VAL A 58 1.39 24.57 -5.08
CA VAL A 58 -0.05 24.26 -4.98
C VAL A 58 -0.46 23.08 -5.87
N ALA A 59 0.10 23.01 -7.08
CA ALA A 59 -0.16 21.89 -7.99
C ALA A 59 0.46 20.59 -7.46
N GLN A 60 1.67 20.66 -6.89
CA GLN A 60 2.34 19.54 -6.24
C GLN A 60 1.53 19.00 -5.05
N VAL A 61 1.03 19.88 -4.17
CA VAL A 61 0.16 19.47 -3.06
C VAL A 61 -1.15 18.87 -3.56
N PHE A 62 -1.76 19.44 -4.60
CA PHE A 62 -3.00 18.90 -5.15
C PHE A 62 -2.79 17.51 -5.77
N VAL A 63 -1.73 17.35 -6.57
CA VAL A 63 -1.43 16.08 -7.25
C VAL A 63 -1.03 15.01 -6.25
N HIS A 64 -0.02 15.26 -5.41
CA HIS A 64 0.51 14.27 -4.48
C HIS A 64 -0.33 14.09 -3.22
N GLY A 65 -0.99 15.16 -2.74
CA GLY A 65 -1.79 15.13 -1.51
C GLY A 65 -3.24 14.72 -1.71
N ALA A 66 -3.84 14.97 -2.88
CA ALA A 66 -5.25 14.67 -3.12
C ALA A 66 -5.45 13.72 -4.30
N LEU A 67 -5.03 14.10 -5.51
CA LEU A 67 -5.39 13.39 -6.74
C LEU A 67 -4.85 11.94 -6.76
N LEU A 68 -3.56 11.73 -6.52
CA LEU A 68 -2.97 10.40 -6.56
C LEU A 68 -3.52 9.48 -5.45
N PRO A 69 -3.62 9.90 -4.18
CA PRO A 69 -4.31 9.13 -3.15
C PRO A 69 -5.76 8.81 -3.50
N LEU A 70 -6.51 9.76 -4.06
CA LEU A 70 -7.90 9.54 -4.47
C LEU A 70 -8.02 8.50 -5.59
N ILE A 71 -7.10 8.48 -6.56
CA ILE A 71 -7.07 7.45 -7.61
C ILE A 71 -6.85 6.07 -6.98
N THR A 72 -5.90 5.93 -6.05
CA THR A 72 -5.64 4.66 -5.35
C THR A 72 -6.86 4.21 -4.55
N VAL A 73 -7.45 5.12 -3.78
CA VAL A 73 -8.65 4.88 -2.98
C VAL A 73 -9.83 4.45 -3.86
N ALA A 74 -10.11 5.19 -4.94
CA ALA A 74 -11.19 4.89 -5.86
C ALA A 74 -11.00 3.53 -6.53
N PHE A 75 -9.77 3.22 -6.95
CA PHE A 75 -9.43 1.93 -7.54
C PHE A 75 -9.66 0.79 -6.55
N CYS A 76 -9.09 0.87 -5.35
CA CYS A 76 -9.24 -0.17 -4.33
C CYS A 76 -10.71 -0.34 -3.90
N ASN A 77 -11.46 0.75 -3.75
CA ASN A 77 -12.88 0.71 -3.45
C ASN A 77 -13.66 0.00 -4.57
N LEU A 78 -13.42 0.36 -5.83
CA LEU A 78 -14.10 -0.26 -6.97
C LEU A 78 -13.81 -1.76 -7.08
N VAL A 79 -12.54 -2.15 -6.90
CA VAL A 79 -12.12 -3.56 -6.99
C VAL A 79 -12.70 -4.41 -5.87
N LEU A 80 -12.87 -3.85 -4.66
CA LEU A 80 -13.34 -4.58 -3.48
C LEU A 80 -14.85 -4.51 -3.26
N THR A 81 -15.55 -3.49 -3.77
CA THR A 81 -17.00 -3.33 -3.55
C THR A 81 -17.85 -3.73 -4.75
N ASP A 82 -17.33 -3.69 -5.98
CA ASP A 82 -18.08 -4.10 -7.17
C ASP A 82 -17.97 -5.62 -7.39
N ALA A 83 -19.09 -6.33 -7.22
CA ALA A 83 -19.20 -7.77 -7.44
C ALA A 83 -18.78 -8.21 -8.85
N LYS A 84 -18.96 -7.36 -9.88
CA LYS A 84 -18.49 -7.65 -11.24
C LYS A 84 -16.98 -7.54 -11.32
N ALA A 85 -16.39 -6.52 -10.71
CA ALA A 85 -14.93 -6.35 -10.66
C ALA A 85 -14.26 -7.52 -9.92
N LEU A 86 -14.78 -7.90 -8.76
CA LEU A 86 -14.33 -9.08 -7.98
C LEU A 86 -14.31 -10.38 -8.81
N LYS A 87 -15.35 -10.61 -9.62
CA LYS A 87 -15.44 -11.77 -10.51
C LYS A 87 -14.42 -11.71 -11.64
N VAL A 88 -14.36 -10.58 -12.34
CA VAL A 88 -13.47 -10.36 -13.49
C VAL A 88 -11.99 -10.44 -13.09
N MET A 89 -11.66 -9.96 -11.90
CA MET A 89 -10.31 -9.97 -11.33
C MET A 89 -9.98 -11.27 -10.58
N ARG A 90 -10.89 -12.25 -10.56
CA ARG A 90 -10.75 -13.56 -9.89
C ARG A 90 -10.48 -13.48 -8.37
N LEU A 91 -10.76 -12.34 -7.74
CA LEU A 91 -10.61 -12.13 -6.30
C LEU A 91 -11.57 -13.01 -5.48
N HIS A 92 -12.73 -13.37 -6.04
CA HIS A 92 -13.67 -14.31 -5.41
C HIS A 92 -13.11 -15.73 -5.20
N HIS A 93 -11.97 -16.09 -5.82
CA HIS A 93 -11.29 -17.37 -5.57
C HIS A 93 -10.34 -17.31 -4.36
N CYS A 94 -10.10 -16.15 -3.77
CA CYS A 94 -9.09 -15.96 -2.72
C CYS A 94 -9.56 -16.34 -1.30
N GLY A 95 -10.69 -17.04 -1.13
CA GLY A 95 -11.24 -17.34 0.20
C GLY A 95 -11.99 -16.13 0.78
N ASN A 96 -12.47 -16.24 2.03
CA ASN A 96 -13.37 -15.30 2.73
C ASN A 96 -13.10 -13.80 2.47
N ASP A 97 -14.12 -12.95 2.68
CA ASP A 97 -14.09 -11.50 2.39
C ASP A 97 -12.86 -10.75 2.95
N ASP A 98 -12.29 -11.20 4.08
CA ASP A 98 -11.07 -10.62 4.68
C ASP A 98 -9.78 -10.86 3.86
N ASP A 99 -9.71 -11.97 3.11
CA ASP A 99 -8.55 -12.35 2.31
C ASP A 99 -8.47 -11.55 1.00
N ALA A 100 -9.61 -11.08 0.47
CA ALA A 100 -9.66 -10.27 -0.74
C ALA A 100 -8.98 -8.91 -0.54
N GLY A 101 -9.25 -8.24 0.59
CA GLY A 101 -8.61 -6.96 0.94
C GLY A 101 -7.09 -7.11 1.12
N ALA A 102 -6.65 -8.15 1.82
CA ALA A 102 -5.23 -8.46 1.97
C ALA A 102 -4.55 -8.76 0.63
N THR A 103 -5.24 -9.48 -0.25
CA THR A 103 -4.76 -9.81 -1.59
C THR A 103 -4.54 -8.56 -2.45
N VAL A 104 -5.53 -7.65 -2.47
CA VAL A 104 -5.44 -6.39 -3.23
C VAL A 104 -4.29 -5.53 -2.72
N ALA A 105 -4.16 -5.34 -1.41
CA ALA A 105 -3.09 -4.54 -0.81
C ALA A 105 -1.70 -5.13 -1.08
N THR A 106 -1.57 -6.44 -0.91
CA THR A 106 -0.29 -7.15 -1.14
C THR A 106 0.12 -7.07 -2.60
N LEU A 107 -0.82 -7.27 -3.54
CA LEU A 107 -0.52 -7.21 -4.96
C LEU A 107 -0.21 -5.78 -5.42
N TRP A 108 -0.93 -4.79 -4.89
CA TRP A 108 -0.67 -3.37 -5.15
C TRP A 108 0.76 -3.00 -4.77
N CYS A 109 1.19 -3.38 -3.56
CA CYS A 109 2.53 -3.10 -3.06
C CYS A 109 3.60 -3.91 -3.79
N LEU A 110 3.32 -5.17 -4.15
CA LEU A 110 4.23 -5.99 -4.95
C LEU A 110 4.50 -5.36 -6.31
N VAL A 111 3.45 -4.92 -7.01
CA VAL A 111 3.56 -4.25 -8.31
C VAL A 111 4.36 -2.95 -8.18
N ASN A 112 4.07 -2.14 -7.14
CA ASN A 112 4.81 -0.90 -6.88
C ASN A 112 6.30 -1.17 -6.62
N THR A 113 6.61 -2.20 -5.83
CA THR A 113 7.98 -2.63 -5.58
C THR A 113 8.68 -3.05 -6.86
N ILE A 114 8.05 -3.88 -7.69
CA ILE A 114 8.64 -4.35 -8.95
C ILE A 114 8.90 -3.19 -9.92
N LEU A 115 7.91 -2.29 -10.10
CA LEU A 115 8.00 -1.22 -11.08
C LEU A 115 8.99 -0.12 -10.67
N PHE A 116 8.95 0.33 -9.43
CA PHE A 116 9.63 1.57 -9.03
C PHE A 116 10.78 1.39 -8.06
N ARG A 117 10.91 0.23 -7.40
CA ARG A 117 11.86 0.05 -6.29
C ARG A 117 12.87 -1.07 -6.54
N TRP A 118 12.54 -2.04 -7.39
CA TRP A 118 13.40 -3.19 -7.69
C TRP A 118 14.71 -2.78 -8.37
N PHE A 119 14.62 -2.01 -9.46
CA PHE A 119 15.81 -1.59 -10.21
C PHE A 119 16.71 -0.61 -9.44
N PRO A 120 16.18 0.46 -8.79
CA PRO A 120 17.00 1.34 -7.97
C PRO A 120 17.69 0.60 -6.83
N TRP A 121 16.98 -0.29 -6.14
CA TRP A 121 17.56 -1.09 -5.06
C TRP A 121 18.64 -2.06 -5.54
N TYR A 122 18.45 -2.71 -6.69
CA TYR A 122 19.47 -3.57 -7.28
C TYR A 122 20.74 -2.78 -7.65
N TYR A 123 20.56 -1.58 -8.22
CA TYR A 123 21.67 -0.69 -8.54
C TYR A 123 22.43 -0.25 -7.28
N THR A 124 21.73 0.11 -6.20
CA THR A 124 22.37 0.54 -4.95
C THR A 124 23.00 -0.60 -4.16
N MET A 125 22.50 -1.84 -4.29
CA MET A 125 23.15 -3.05 -3.78
C MET A 125 24.57 -3.25 -4.34
N ALA A 126 24.80 -2.86 -5.59
CA ALA A 126 26.12 -2.94 -6.22
C ALA A 126 27.10 -1.87 -5.71
N SER A 127 26.59 -0.80 -5.09
CA SER A 127 27.40 0.26 -4.50
C SER A 127 27.87 -0.11 -3.08
N ARG A 128 29.13 0.19 -2.73
CA ARG A 128 29.70 -0.11 -1.40
C ARG A 128 29.39 0.95 -0.33
N GLY A 129 28.66 2.01 -0.69
CA GLY A 129 28.36 3.16 0.18
C GLY A 129 27.15 2.96 1.08
N PHE A 130 27.10 3.72 2.19
CA PHE A 130 25.86 3.93 2.94
C PHE A 130 25.08 5.05 2.26
N GLU A 131 23.82 4.76 1.93
CA GLU A 131 22.95 5.73 1.28
C GLU A 131 21.59 5.75 2.01
N PRO A 132 21.31 6.79 2.80
CA PRO A 132 20.14 6.86 3.68
C PRO A 132 18.82 6.81 2.91
N ASP A 133 18.82 7.26 1.65
CA ASP A 133 17.66 7.25 0.76
C ASP A 133 17.13 5.84 0.50
N ASN A 134 18.00 4.83 0.48
CA ASN A 134 17.58 3.44 0.32
C ASN A 134 16.83 2.91 1.55
N LEU A 135 17.28 3.30 2.76
CA LEU A 135 16.59 2.93 4.00
C LEU A 135 15.23 3.61 4.09
N LEU A 136 15.16 4.89 3.71
CA LEU A 136 13.90 5.62 3.59
C LEU A 136 12.95 4.94 2.60
N ALA A 137 13.44 4.55 1.42
CA ALA A 137 12.64 3.79 0.46
C ALA A 137 12.14 2.46 1.05
N GLY A 138 12.95 1.75 1.85
CA GLY A 138 12.48 0.55 2.57
C GLY A 138 11.34 0.85 3.55
N VAL A 139 11.49 1.90 4.36
CA VAL A 139 10.47 2.34 5.34
C VAL A 139 9.19 2.77 4.64
N GLU A 140 9.29 3.54 3.56
CA GLU A 140 8.14 3.95 2.76
C GLU A 140 7.38 2.75 2.17
N ALA A 141 8.09 1.70 1.73
CA ALA A 141 7.46 0.52 1.16
C ALA A 141 6.62 -0.18 2.24
N PHE A 142 7.20 -0.30 3.43
CA PHE A 142 6.53 -0.89 4.58
C PHE A 142 5.31 -0.07 5.02
N LEU A 143 5.45 1.26 5.13
CA LEU A 143 4.34 2.14 5.48
C LEU A 143 3.23 2.08 4.42
N THR A 144 3.57 2.12 3.14
CA THR A 144 2.61 1.97 2.04
C THR A 144 1.86 0.64 2.14
N LEU A 145 2.55 -0.45 2.48
CA LEU A 145 1.91 -1.75 2.68
C LEU A 145 0.94 -1.73 3.85
N LEU A 146 1.34 -1.18 5.00
CA LEU A 146 0.47 -1.08 6.16
C LEU A 146 -0.77 -0.24 5.87
N THR A 147 -0.61 0.91 5.23
CA THR A 147 -1.73 1.81 4.97
C THR A 147 -2.68 1.24 3.95
N THR A 148 -2.16 0.71 2.83
CA THR A 148 -3.00 0.07 1.82
C THR A 148 -3.72 -1.16 2.36
N LEU A 149 -3.10 -1.92 3.26
CA LEU A 149 -3.74 -3.06 3.92
C LEU A 149 -4.91 -2.61 4.82
N ALA A 150 -4.70 -1.60 5.66
CA ALA A 150 -5.74 -1.07 6.53
C ALA A 150 -6.92 -0.47 5.73
N MET A 151 -6.61 0.27 4.67
CA MET A 151 -7.61 0.79 3.74
C MET A 151 -8.40 -0.34 3.06
N CYS A 152 -7.74 -1.34 2.49
CA CYS A 152 -8.42 -2.45 1.80
C CYS A 152 -9.29 -3.26 2.76
N ARG A 153 -8.86 -3.47 4.01
CA ARG A 153 -9.69 -4.09 5.05
C ARG A 153 -10.93 -3.25 5.40
N SER A 154 -10.77 -1.93 5.45
CA SER A 154 -11.89 -1.01 5.72
C SER A 154 -12.91 -0.96 4.58
N PHE A 155 -12.51 -1.32 3.35
CA PHE A 155 -13.43 -1.49 2.22
C PHE A 155 -14.07 -2.87 2.23
N ALA A 156 -13.30 -3.91 2.55
CA ALA A 156 -13.81 -5.28 2.67
C ALA A 156 -14.84 -5.44 3.80
N SER A 157 -14.77 -4.62 4.87
CA SER A 157 -15.77 -4.65 5.96
C SER A 157 -17.18 -4.22 5.53
N GLY A 158 -17.33 -3.57 4.37
CA GLY A 158 -18.62 -3.12 3.84
C GLY A 158 -19.31 -2.01 4.65
N THR A 159 -18.65 -1.50 5.70
CA THR A 159 -19.21 -0.46 6.59
C THR A 159 -18.87 0.93 6.07
N ALA A 160 -19.88 1.69 5.64
CA ALA A 160 -19.70 3.03 5.08
C ALA A 160 -18.87 3.98 5.97
N VAL A 161 -18.99 3.85 7.30
CA VAL A 161 -18.22 4.64 8.27
C VAL A 161 -16.71 4.31 8.20
N ALA A 162 -16.35 3.02 8.09
CA ALA A 162 -14.96 2.61 7.95
C ALA A 162 -14.38 3.01 6.59
N THR A 163 -15.19 2.93 5.53
CA THR A 163 -14.83 3.35 4.18
C THR A 163 -14.51 4.85 4.13
N VAL A 164 -15.39 5.70 4.68
CA VAL A 164 -15.20 7.16 4.73
C VAL A 164 -14.02 7.53 5.63
N ALA A 165 -13.87 6.88 6.78
CA ALA A 165 -12.73 7.11 7.67
C ALA A 165 -11.40 6.77 6.99
N ALA A 166 -11.31 5.64 6.29
CA ALA A 166 -10.11 5.25 5.55
C ALA A 166 -9.76 6.25 4.44
N VAL A 167 -10.76 6.71 3.67
CA VAL A 167 -10.58 7.74 2.64
C VAL A 167 -10.04 9.04 3.25
N CYS A 168 -10.66 9.52 4.33
CA CYS A 168 -10.25 10.75 5.01
C CYS A 168 -8.83 10.64 5.59
N VAL A 169 -8.50 9.53 6.23
CA VAL A 169 -7.18 9.32 6.85
C VAL A 169 -6.07 9.22 5.79
N HIS A 170 -6.33 8.54 4.67
CA HIS A 170 -5.38 8.46 3.55
C HIS A 170 -5.15 9.83 2.89
N VAL A 171 -6.21 10.59 2.62
CA VAL A 171 -6.08 11.92 2.00
C VAL A 171 -5.45 12.91 2.96
N VAL A 172 -5.86 12.97 4.23
CA VAL A 172 -5.29 13.89 5.22
C VAL A 172 -3.80 13.62 5.43
N GLY A 173 -3.39 12.36 5.60
CA GLY A 173 -1.97 12.05 5.77
C GLY A 173 -1.14 12.34 4.52
N ALA A 174 -1.68 12.11 3.32
CA ALA A 174 -1.01 12.47 2.07
C ALA A 174 -0.88 14.00 1.90
N VAL A 175 -1.92 14.78 2.23
CA VAL A 175 -1.86 16.25 2.24
C VAL A 175 -0.82 16.74 3.24
N VAL A 176 -0.78 16.19 4.45
CA VAL A 176 0.24 16.56 5.47
C VAL A 176 1.64 16.25 4.94
N GLY A 177 1.86 15.10 4.33
CA GLY A 177 3.15 14.76 3.71
C GLY A 177 3.55 15.71 2.59
N ALA A 178 2.60 16.07 1.72
CA ALA A 178 2.84 16.99 0.61
C ALA A 178 3.11 18.42 1.07
N VAL A 179 2.37 18.93 2.06
CA VAL A 179 2.53 20.29 2.60
C VAL A 179 3.85 20.43 3.38
N THR A 180 4.25 19.38 4.11
CA THR A 180 5.50 19.39 4.89
C THR A 180 6.74 19.08 4.04
N GLY A 181 6.57 18.67 2.78
CA GLY A 181 7.67 18.18 1.94
C GLY A 181 8.29 16.86 2.44
N LEU A 182 7.64 16.19 3.40
CA LEU A 182 8.08 14.94 4.03
C LEU A 182 7.02 13.85 3.79
N PRO A 183 7.02 13.20 2.62
CA PRO A 183 6.04 12.16 2.29
C PRO A 183 6.08 10.99 3.29
N THR A 184 7.26 10.67 3.83
CA THR A 184 7.44 9.66 4.89
C THR A 184 6.69 10.00 6.17
N ALA A 185 6.69 11.27 6.59
CA ALA A 185 5.97 11.73 7.77
C ALA A 185 4.45 11.64 7.57
N GLY A 186 3.98 11.99 6.37
CA GLY A 186 2.58 11.82 5.97
C GLY A 186 2.12 10.37 6.03
N MET A 187 2.90 9.45 5.45
CA MET A 187 2.61 8.01 5.49
C MET A 187 2.69 7.42 6.90
N ALA A 188 3.65 7.87 7.72
CA ALA A 188 3.75 7.45 9.12
C ALA A 188 2.53 7.91 9.93
N LEU A 189 2.05 9.14 9.69
CA LEU A 189 0.83 9.65 10.29
C LEU A 189 -0.39 8.84 9.84
N THR A 190 -0.54 8.56 8.55
CA THR A 190 -1.61 7.69 8.03
C THR A 190 -1.57 6.32 8.71
N ALA A 191 -0.40 5.68 8.74
CA ALA A 191 -0.25 4.36 9.36
C ALA A 191 -0.59 4.38 10.86
N ALA A 192 -0.18 5.42 11.58
CA ALA A 192 -0.49 5.59 13.01
C ALA A 192 -1.99 5.79 13.24
N LEU A 193 -2.64 6.63 12.43
CA LEU A 193 -4.07 6.89 12.50
C LEU A 193 -4.89 5.64 12.16
N GLU A 194 -4.47 4.86 11.17
CA GLU A 194 -5.16 3.62 10.79
C GLU A 194 -4.93 2.49 11.78
N CYS A 195 -3.73 2.35 12.34
CA CYS A 195 -3.49 1.43 13.44
C CYS A 195 -4.28 1.83 14.70
N GLY A 196 -4.43 3.14 14.95
CA GLY A 196 -5.29 3.67 15.99
C GLY A 196 -6.76 3.33 15.74
N ALA A 197 -7.27 3.60 14.55
CA ALA A 197 -8.65 3.32 14.15
C ALA A 197 -8.96 1.80 14.17
N ALA A 198 -8.03 0.95 13.76
CA ALA A 198 -8.19 -0.50 13.80
C ALA A 198 -8.41 -1.03 15.23
N LYS A 199 -7.83 -0.39 16.26
CA LYS A 199 -8.09 -0.74 17.67
C LYS A 199 -9.51 -0.41 18.12
N PHE A 200 -10.19 0.53 17.45
CA PHE A 200 -11.58 0.89 17.74
C PHE A 200 -12.59 0.11 16.90
N VAL A 201 -12.17 -0.44 15.75
CA VAL A 201 -13.05 -1.12 14.78
C VAL A 201 -12.98 -2.65 14.86
N SER A 202 -11.85 -3.23 15.32
CA SER A 202 -11.71 -4.68 15.49
C SER A 202 -11.42 -5.04 16.95
N PRO A 203 -12.31 -5.77 17.66
CA PRO A 203 -11.92 -6.40 18.91
C PRO A 203 -10.80 -7.41 18.61
N ALA A 204 -9.80 -7.48 19.49
CA ALA A 204 -8.69 -8.43 19.37
C ALA A 204 -9.22 -9.85 19.11
N PRO A 205 -8.54 -10.67 18.29
CA PRO A 205 -8.92 -12.06 18.11
C PRO A 205 -9.02 -12.71 19.48
N ARG A 206 -10.20 -13.23 19.82
CA ARG A 206 -10.34 -14.10 20.98
C ARG A 206 -9.42 -15.28 20.72
N LEU A 207 -8.32 -15.33 21.47
CA LEU A 207 -7.59 -16.57 21.67
C LEU A 207 -8.58 -17.51 22.35
N ASP A 208 -9.32 -18.28 21.55
CA ASP A 208 -9.95 -19.48 22.06
C ASP A 208 -8.82 -20.30 22.64
N LYS A 209 -8.75 -20.31 23.97
CA LYS A 209 -8.06 -21.34 24.71
C LYS A 209 -8.68 -22.65 24.23
N ARG A 210 -8.02 -23.31 23.28
CA ARG A 210 -8.13 -24.76 23.16
C ARG A 210 -7.71 -25.29 24.52
N GLY A 211 -8.70 -25.70 25.30
CA GLY A 211 -8.47 -26.57 26.43
C GLY A 211 -7.94 -27.88 25.87
N ASP A 212 -6.72 -28.21 26.27
CA ASP A 212 -6.30 -29.57 26.55
C ASP A 212 -5.95 -29.61 28.05
#